data_AF-A0A1G7LTD6-F1
#
_entry.id   AF-A0A1G7LTD6-F1
#
_cell.length_a   1.000
_cell.length_b   1.000
_cell.length_c   1.000
_cell.angle_alpha   90.00
_cell.angle_beta   90.00
_cell.angle_gamma   90.00
#
_symmetry.space_group_name_H-M   'P 1'
#
loop_
_entity.id
_entity.type
_entity.pdbx_description
1 polymer ?
#
loop_
_entity_poly.entity_id
_entity_poly.type
_entity_poly.pdbx_seq_one_letter_code
_entity_poly.pdbx_strand_id
1 'polypeptide(L)'
;MGIFKKLFGGNSKKSPKEEENKTSEYDLKWISADQNPWNLKILDLRPISQTMLSTSKDPKMATNAVSYSQEDGTTFKDYQPQSEKTIFSNLVISIDEKLEEGVLFNPSTMENKWAIYFMNNRLIFIRSWLREAFVVAKTVQENNQLKVTEIKGEFTNNESPEMTQSILMFLLFSHSLNETVPAPIPKDLEDNTDKAGMWAFSTYGNMAHLGYFGEDFNYQTDLKLRTHSLLHIAIARGDLNKINEQLDKSTNVNCLAGDGLSTLQWAMTADSNVLSLLLDKGANPNTRSTEGATPIMNAVQSDKIEHLNILIKNQADLNAKDDRGFTALHRASEMGRKEMVRILLENGANKNVEAENHTPLSLAIAMKNEEIIKLLEK
;
A
#
# COMPACT_ATOMS: atom_id res chain seq x y z
N MET A 1 -21.11 77.05 -30.56
CA MET A 1 -19.67 76.70 -30.55
C MET A 1 -19.59 75.21 -30.22
N GLY A 2 -19.64 74.27 -31.17
CA GLY A 2 -18.66 74.01 -32.24
C GLY A 2 -17.95 72.69 -31.88
N ILE A 3 -18.35 71.53 -32.40
CA ILE A 3 -17.99 70.93 -33.72
C ILE A 3 -16.59 70.28 -33.73
N PHE A 4 -16.58 68.96 -33.97
CA PHE A 4 -15.60 68.14 -34.73
C PHE A 4 -14.09 68.24 -34.47
N LYS A 5 -13.51 67.14 -33.94
CA LYS A 5 -12.30 66.42 -34.42
C LYS A 5 -11.99 65.33 -33.38
N LYS A 6 -12.26 64.05 -33.63
CA LYS A 6 -11.32 63.17 -34.34
C LYS A 6 -12.04 61.93 -34.85
N LEU A 7 -12.57 62.06 -36.07
CA LEU A 7 -12.54 60.97 -37.04
C LEU A 7 -11.19 61.09 -37.78
N PHE A 8 -10.50 59.96 -37.92
CA PHE A 8 -9.28 59.68 -38.70
C PHE A 8 -7.89 59.89 -38.06
N GLY A 9 -7.17 58.76 -37.94
CA GLY A 9 -5.72 58.63 -37.75
C GLY A 9 -5.36 57.80 -36.51
N GLY A 10 -4.95 56.53 -36.59
CA GLY A 10 -4.70 55.65 -37.72
C GLY A 10 -4.51 54.22 -37.20
N ASN A 11 -4.74 53.23 -38.05
CA ASN A 11 -4.39 51.83 -37.82
C ASN A 11 -2.89 51.72 -37.55
N SER A 12 -2.50 51.31 -36.34
CA SER A 12 -1.29 50.52 -36.16
C SER A 12 -1.71 49.15 -35.63
N LYS A 13 -1.48 48.14 -36.48
CA LYS A 13 -1.56 46.73 -36.13
C LYS A 13 -0.80 46.52 -34.82
N LYS A 14 -1.50 46.20 -33.73
CA LYS A 14 -0.85 45.52 -32.62
C LYS A 14 -0.48 44.14 -33.13
N SER A 15 0.82 43.97 -33.37
CA SER A 15 1.46 42.68 -33.50
C SER A 15 1.01 41.76 -32.36
N PRO A 16 0.88 40.43 -32.61
CA PRO A 16 0.57 39.50 -31.55
C PRO A 16 1.67 39.63 -30.50
N LYS A 17 1.28 39.81 -29.23
CA LYS A 17 2.22 39.62 -28.13
C LYS A 17 2.73 38.19 -28.25
N GLU A 18 4.03 38.06 -28.46
CA GLU A 18 4.75 36.82 -28.22
C GLU A 18 4.34 36.31 -26.84
N GLU A 19 3.76 35.12 -26.80
CA GLU A 19 3.53 34.39 -25.56
C GLU A 19 4.90 34.17 -24.93
N GLU A 20 5.19 34.93 -23.88
CA GLU A 20 6.31 34.66 -22.99
C GLU A 20 6.23 33.20 -22.57
N ASN A 21 7.18 32.39 -23.04
CA ASN A 21 7.49 31.07 -22.51
C ASN A 21 7.70 31.22 -21.00
N LYS A 22 6.64 31.03 -20.22
CA LYS A 22 6.74 30.95 -18.76
C LYS A 22 7.52 29.68 -18.44
N THR A 23 8.80 29.85 -18.11
CA THR A 23 9.58 28.86 -17.38
C THR A 23 8.77 28.38 -16.18
N SER A 24 8.57 27.06 -16.10
CA SER A 24 7.88 26.37 -15.00
C SER A 24 8.39 26.85 -13.64
N GLU A 25 7.49 27.24 -12.74
CA GLU A 25 7.79 27.67 -11.36
C GLU A 25 8.52 26.56 -10.57
N TYR A 26 8.17 25.30 -10.86
CA TYR A 26 8.67 24.12 -10.16
C TYR A 26 9.75 23.35 -10.93
N ASP A 27 10.19 23.85 -12.10
CA ASP A 27 11.16 23.19 -13.00
C ASP A 27 10.80 21.71 -13.28
N LEU A 28 9.54 21.44 -13.64
CA LEU A 28 9.10 20.06 -13.93
C LEU A 28 9.72 19.55 -15.24
N LYS A 29 10.31 18.35 -15.17
CA LYS A 29 11.10 17.78 -16.28
C LYS A 29 10.37 16.64 -16.96
N TRP A 30 10.51 16.59 -18.28
CA TRP A 30 10.07 15.44 -19.06
C TRP A 30 11.13 14.35 -19.04
N ILE A 31 10.69 13.11 -18.87
CA ILE A 31 11.48 11.90 -19.03
C ILE A 31 11.01 11.22 -20.31
N SER A 32 11.97 10.90 -21.17
CA SER A 32 11.70 10.27 -22.46
C SER A 32 11.27 8.82 -22.29
N ALA A 33 10.52 8.29 -23.27
CA ALA A 33 9.97 6.94 -23.23
C ALA A 33 11.04 5.85 -23.06
N ASP A 34 12.21 6.01 -23.67
CA ASP A 34 13.35 5.10 -23.59
C ASP A 34 14.05 5.07 -22.22
N GLN A 35 13.69 5.99 -21.31
CA GLN A 35 14.34 6.15 -20.01
C GLN A 35 13.50 5.60 -18.84
N ASN A 36 12.36 4.96 -19.11
CA ASN A 36 11.48 4.43 -18.07
C ASN A 36 10.84 3.09 -18.49
N PRO A 37 10.45 2.24 -17.53
CA PRO A 37 9.98 0.88 -17.83
C PRO A 37 8.60 0.84 -18.51
N TRP A 38 7.85 1.94 -18.51
CA TRP A 38 6.52 2.01 -19.14
C TRP A 38 6.57 2.37 -20.62
N ASN A 39 7.74 2.77 -21.15
CA ASN A 39 7.89 3.24 -22.52
C ASN A 39 6.94 4.40 -22.87
N LEU A 40 6.73 5.31 -21.91
CA LEU A 40 5.86 6.48 -22.04
C LEU A 40 6.66 7.77 -21.88
N LYS A 41 6.26 8.84 -22.57
CA LYS A 41 6.72 10.17 -22.22
C LYS A 41 6.03 10.58 -20.91
N ILE A 42 6.80 10.75 -19.84
CA ILE A 42 6.27 11.03 -18.50
C ILE A 42 6.82 12.35 -17.96
N LEU A 43 6.00 13.06 -17.18
CA LEU A 43 6.36 14.27 -16.47
C LEU A 43 6.84 13.90 -15.06
N ASP A 44 8.03 14.35 -14.67
CA ASP A 44 8.56 14.18 -13.32
C ASP A 44 7.87 15.14 -12.36
N LEU A 45 7.02 14.60 -11.49
CA LEU A 45 6.22 15.36 -10.53
C LEU A 45 6.88 15.48 -9.16
N ARG A 46 8.01 14.79 -8.92
CA ARG A 46 8.71 14.79 -7.62
C ARG A 46 9.02 16.19 -7.08
N PRO A 47 9.41 17.20 -7.90
CA PRO A 47 9.63 18.55 -7.39
C PRO A 47 8.42 19.15 -6.67
N ILE A 48 7.19 18.78 -7.04
CA ILE A 48 5.96 19.20 -6.36
C ILE A 48 5.57 18.20 -5.29
N SER A 49 5.48 16.91 -5.65
CA SER A 49 4.89 15.88 -4.79
C SER A 49 5.73 15.56 -3.55
N GLN A 50 7.01 15.93 -3.52
CA GLN A 50 7.88 15.71 -2.36
C GLN A 50 8.11 16.96 -1.52
N THR A 51 7.80 18.15 -2.05
CA THR A 51 8.08 19.43 -1.38
C THR A 51 6.82 20.13 -0.88
N MET A 52 5.67 19.87 -1.51
CA MET A 52 4.41 20.47 -1.10
C MET A 52 3.80 19.75 0.10
N LEU A 53 3.39 20.55 1.08
CA LEU A 53 2.65 20.08 2.24
C LEU A 53 1.23 20.64 2.21
N SER A 54 0.27 19.81 2.56
CA SER A 54 -1.14 20.19 2.61
C SER A 54 -1.39 21.07 3.83
N THR A 55 -1.35 22.40 3.67
CA THR A 55 -1.60 23.36 4.76
C THR A 55 -3.09 23.71 4.89
N SER A 56 -3.94 22.73 5.19
CA SER A 56 -5.32 23.07 5.56
C SER A 56 -5.33 23.78 6.91
N LYS A 57 -6.00 24.93 6.97
CA LYS A 57 -6.23 25.67 8.22
C LYS A 57 -7.49 25.18 8.95
N ASP A 58 -8.24 24.24 8.38
CA ASP A 58 -9.44 23.66 8.99
C ASP A 58 -9.04 22.58 10.02
N PRO A 59 -9.29 22.79 11.33
CA PRO A 59 -8.96 21.83 12.38
C PRO A 59 -9.66 20.48 12.19
N LYS A 60 -10.85 20.45 11.58
CA LYS A 60 -11.61 19.24 11.32
C LYS A 60 -10.95 18.40 10.24
N MET A 61 -10.39 19.04 9.20
CA MET A 61 -9.66 18.34 8.14
C MET A 61 -8.37 17.69 8.66
N ALA A 62 -7.64 18.39 9.53
CA ALA A 62 -6.45 17.84 10.17
C ALA A 62 -6.79 16.67 11.11
N THR A 63 -7.86 16.81 11.90
CA THR A 63 -8.34 15.74 12.80
C THR A 63 -8.81 14.51 12.02
N ASN A 64 -9.55 14.72 10.94
CA ASN A 64 -10.02 13.63 10.07
C ASN A 64 -8.84 12.85 9.49
N ALA A 65 -7.83 13.51 8.93
CA ALA A 65 -6.66 12.84 8.34
C ALA A 65 -5.89 11.97 9.36
N VAL A 66 -5.71 12.45 10.59
CA VAL A 66 -5.02 11.69 11.67
C VAL A 66 -5.87 10.50 12.16
N SER A 67 -7.21 10.63 12.13
CA SER A 67 -8.13 9.57 12.59
C SER A 67 -8.11 8.29 11.73
N TYR A 68 -7.70 8.37 10.46
CA TYR A 68 -7.69 7.21 9.55
C TYR A 68 -6.76 6.09 9.97
N SER A 69 -5.70 6.38 10.73
CA SER A 69 -4.79 5.35 11.25
C SER A 69 -5.50 4.28 12.09
N GLN A 70 -6.71 4.55 12.58
CA GLN A 70 -7.50 3.65 13.40
C GLN A 70 -8.78 3.15 12.71
N GLU A 71 -9.05 3.55 11.47
CA GLU A 71 -10.26 3.12 10.74
C GLU A 71 -10.05 1.76 10.09
N ASP A 72 -11.05 0.88 10.21
CA ASP A 72 -11.06 -0.47 9.60
C ASP A 72 -12.01 -0.57 8.40
N GLY A 73 -12.62 0.55 8.01
CA GLY A 73 -13.51 0.64 6.85
C GLY A 73 -14.97 0.27 7.12
N THR A 74 -15.28 -0.35 8.27
CA THR A 74 -16.63 -0.87 8.54
C THR A 74 -17.71 0.20 8.58
N THR A 75 -17.34 1.43 8.99
CA THR A 75 -18.22 2.60 9.02
C THR A 75 -18.61 3.09 7.62
N PHE A 76 -17.78 2.81 6.61
CA PHE A 76 -17.95 3.28 5.24
C PHE A 76 -18.69 2.29 4.33
N LYS A 77 -19.02 1.08 4.82
CA LYS A 77 -19.56 -0.02 3.99
C LYS A 77 -20.82 0.33 3.19
N ASP A 78 -21.64 1.26 3.69
CA ASP A 78 -22.91 1.66 3.08
C ASP A 78 -22.84 3.02 2.38
N TYR A 79 -21.66 3.64 2.34
CA TYR A 79 -21.47 4.93 1.70
C TYR A 79 -21.68 4.80 0.19
N GLN A 80 -22.23 5.86 -0.41
CA GLN A 80 -22.44 6.00 -1.83
C GLN A 80 -21.80 7.30 -2.32
N PRO A 81 -21.30 7.32 -3.56
CA PRO A 81 -20.81 8.55 -4.16
C PRO A 81 -21.96 9.55 -4.38
N GLN A 82 -21.65 10.85 -4.32
CA GLN A 82 -22.63 11.89 -4.66
C GLN A 82 -22.99 11.89 -6.14
N SER A 83 -22.05 11.49 -7.00
CA SER A 83 -22.26 11.39 -8.44
C SER A 83 -22.97 10.09 -8.79
N GLU A 84 -24.06 10.21 -9.56
CA GLU A 84 -24.85 9.08 -10.07
C GLU A 84 -24.25 8.44 -11.35
N LYS A 85 -23.08 8.92 -11.81
CA LYS A 85 -22.38 8.34 -12.95
C LYS A 85 -22.11 6.86 -12.70
N THR A 86 -22.38 6.05 -13.72
CA THR A 86 -22.12 4.61 -13.70
C THR A 86 -21.30 4.25 -14.93
N ILE A 87 -20.16 3.58 -14.70
CA ILE A 87 -19.17 3.22 -15.71
C ILE A 87 -18.95 1.71 -15.62
N PHE A 88 -19.04 1.01 -16.74
CA PHE A 88 -18.70 -0.42 -16.79
C PHE A 88 -17.20 -0.59 -17.00
N SER A 89 -16.60 -1.49 -16.22
CA SER A 89 -15.17 -1.78 -16.30
C SER A 89 -14.94 -3.27 -16.53
N ASN A 90 -13.78 -3.57 -17.11
CA ASN A 90 -13.24 -4.92 -17.20
C ASN A 90 -11.86 -5.00 -16.52
N LEU A 91 -11.55 -4.07 -15.61
CA LEU A 91 -10.30 -4.13 -14.85
C LEU A 91 -10.26 -5.44 -14.05
N VAL A 92 -9.15 -6.16 -14.21
CA VAL A 92 -8.87 -7.42 -13.50
C VAL A 92 -7.58 -7.25 -12.75
N ILE A 93 -7.58 -7.62 -11.48
CA ILE A 93 -6.41 -7.54 -10.60
C ILE A 93 -6.21 -8.89 -9.94
N SER A 94 -4.98 -9.37 -9.93
CA SER A 94 -4.60 -10.60 -9.24
C SER A 94 -4.81 -10.44 -7.73
N ILE A 95 -5.43 -11.42 -7.10
CA ILE A 95 -5.54 -11.55 -5.65
C ILE A 95 -4.95 -12.90 -5.24
N ASP A 96 -4.87 -13.19 -3.95
CA ASP A 96 -4.70 -14.57 -3.49
C ASP A 96 -6.04 -15.35 -3.67
N GLU A 97 -6.28 -16.38 -2.88
CA GLU A 97 -7.51 -17.19 -2.96
C GLU A 97 -8.78 -16.35 -2.84
N LYS A 98 -8.74 -15.33 -1.98
CA LYS A 98 -9.86 -14.41 -1.70
C LYS A 98 -9.33 -13.12 -1.11
N LEU A 99 -9.85 -11.99 -1.59
CA LEU A 99 -9.72 -10.70 -0.96
C LEU A 99 -10.74 -10.61 0.18
N GLU A 100 -10.24 -10.57 1.42
CA GLU A 100 -11.07 -10.47 2.61
C GLU A 100 -11.51 -9.02 2.85
N GLU A 101 -12.56 -8.81 3.64
CA GLU A 101 -12.98 -7.45 3.99
C GLU A 101 -11.93 -6.75 4.85
N GLY A 102 -11.70 -5.47 4.59
CA GLY A 102 -10.76 -4.66 5.37
C GLY A 102 -10.19 -3.47 4.61
N VAL A 103 -8.96 -3.11 5.00
CA VAL A 103 -8.28 -1.91 4.54
C VAL A 103 -7.29 -2.25 3.42
N LEU A 104 -7.41 -1.59 2.28
CA LEU A 104 -6.41 -1.62 1.22
C LEU A 104 -5.37 -0.52 1.41
N PHE A 105 -5.83 0.67 1.82
CA PHE A 105 -4.93 1.78 2.11
C PHE A 105 -5.54 2.74 3.14
N ASN A 106 -4.78 3.04 4.19
CA ASN A 106 -5.10 4.08 5.16
C ASN A 106 -4.13 5.27 5.01
N PRO A 107 -4.65 6.51 4.93
CA PRO A 107 -3.86 7.71 5.05
C PRO A 107 -3.07 7.74 6.36
N SER A 108 -1.77 8.01 6.27
CA SER A 108 -0.89 8.26 7.42
C SER A 108 -0.49 9.74 7.53
N THR A 109 -0.68 10.51 6.46
CA THR A 109 -0.40 11.95 6.36
C THR A 109 -1.52 12.67 5.62
N MET A 110 -1.57 14.01 5.70
CA MET A 110 -2.56 14.83 4.99
C MET A 110 -2.36 14.84 3.47
N GLU A 111 -1.17 14.46 3.03
CA GLU A 111 -0.79 14.33 1.65
C GLU A 111 -1.36 13.06 1.02
N ASN A 112 -1.73 12.06 1.82
CA ASN A 112 -2.42 10.86 1.34
C ASN A 112 -3.90 11.18 1.13
N LYS A 113 -4.28 11.41 -0.14
CA LYS A 113 -5.59 12.00 -0.47
C LYS A 113 -6.76 11.01 -0.41
N TRP A 114 -6.45 9.73 -0.40
CA TRP A 114 -7.42 8.65 -0.51
C TRP A 114 -7.29 7.69 0.66
N ALA A 115 -8.41 7.15 1.11
CA ALA A 115 -8.47 5.90 1.84
C ALA A 115 -9.22 4.89 0.99
N ILE A 116 -8.76 3.65 0.99
CA ILE A 116 -9.30 2.60 0.12
C ILE A 116 -9.67 1.41 0.99
N TYR A 117 -10.92 0.99 0.90
CA TYR A 117 -11.46 -0.13 1.66
C TYR A 117 -12.10 -1.15 0.73
N PHE A 118 -12.13 -2.41 1.16
CA PHE A 118 -12.86 -3.47 0.50
C PHE A 118 -13.93 -4.02 1.46
N MET A 119 -15.20 -3.86 1.09
CA MET A 119 -16.36 -4.22 1.91
C MET A 119 -17.50 -4.71 1.03
N ASN A 120 -18.14 -5.83 1.39
CA ASN A 120 -19.30 -6.37 0.67
C ASN A 120 -19.06 -6.50 -0.86
N ASN A 121 -17.90 -7.04 -1.26
CA ASN A 121 -17.46 -7.14 -2.66
C ASN A 121 -17.43 -5.80 -3.41
N ARG A 122 -17.15 -4.71 -2.69
CA ARG A 122 -17.01 -3.37 -3.27
C ARG A 122 -15.69 -2.74 -2.82
N LEU A 123 -15.01 -2.10 -3.76
CA LEU A 123 -13.95 -1.14 -3.47
C LEU A 123 -14.58 0.20 -3.16
N ILE A 124 -14.18 0.83 -2.07
CA ILE A 124 -14.73 2.10 -1.60
C ILE A 124 -13.58 3.09 -1.49
N PHE A 125 -13.63 4.13 -2.33
CA PHE A 125 -12.63 5.19 -2.37
C PHE A 125 -13.16 6.41 -1.63
N ILE A 126 -12.57 6.65 -0.47
CA ILE A 126 -12.94 7.76 0.41
C ILE A 126 -11.91 8.87 0.25
N ARG A 127 -12.38 10.09 0.05
CA ARG A 127 -11.52 11.27 0.13
C ARG A 127 -11.16 11.53 1.59
N SER A 128 -9.89 11.37 1.94
CA SER A 128 -9.45 11.21 3.34
C SER A 128 -9.93 12.34 4.26
N TRP A 129 -9.64 13.60 3.97
CA TRP A 129 -10.06 14.69 4.88
C TRP A 129 -11.57 15.00 4.84
N LEU A 130 -12.27 14.68 3.74
CA LEU A 130 -13.72 14.91 3.63
C LEU A 130 -14.53 13.79 4.29
N ARG A 131 -13.96 12.58 4.41
CA ARG A 131 -14.66 11.36 4.81
C ARG A 131 -15.88 11.07 3.92
N GLU A 132 -15.77 11.38 2.64
CA GLU A 132 -16.83 11.21 1.63
C GLU A 132 -16.41 10.14 0.62
N ALA A 133 -17.36 9.27 0.24
CA ALA A 133 -17.14 8.35 -0.87
C ALA A 133 -17.24 9.12 -2.19
N PHE A 134 -16.21 9.00 -3.02
CA PHE A 134 -16.20 9.58 -4.37
C PHE A 134 -16.45 8.51 -5.43
N VAL A 135 -15.91 7.31 -5.17
CA VAL A 135 -16.09 6.16 -6.05
C VAL A 135 -16.39 4.91 -5.23
N VAL A 136 -17.38 4.15 -5.69
CA VAL A 136 -17.68 2.81 -5.20
C VAL A 136 -17.69 1.86 -6.40
N ALA A 137 -16.78 0.90 -6.41
CA ALA A 137 -16.64 -0.04 -7.51
C ALA A 137 -17.09 -1.44 -7.10
N LYS A 138 -18.08 -1.99 -7.81
CA LYS A 138 -18.59 -3.35 -7.62
C LYS A 138 -17.64 -4.36 -8.23
N THR A 139 -17.35 -5.40 -7.46
CA THR A 139 -16.39 -6.43 -7.85
C THR A 139 -16.99 -7.83 -7.82
N VAL A 140 -16.35 -8.73 -8.57
CA VAL A 140 -16.57 -10.18 -8.53
C VAL A 140 -15.21 -10.84 -8.36
N GLN A 141 -15.14 -11.86 -7.51
CA GLN A 141 -13.93 -12.63 -7.28
C GLN A 141 -14.07 -14.00 -7.95
N GLU A 142 -13.14 -14.37 -8.83
CA GLU A 142 -13.12 -15.67 -9.51
C GLU A 142 -11.67 -16.04 -9.87
N ASN A 143 -11.28 -17.31 -9.73
CA ASN A 143 -9.98 -17.82 -10.18
C ASN A 143 -8.76 -17.00 -9.70
N ASN A 144 -8.73 -16.59 -8.42
CA ASN A 144 -7.70 -15.73 -7.83
C ASN A 144 -7.59 -14.34 -8.49
N GLN A 145 -8.70 -13.85 -9.05
CA GLN A 145 -8.79 -12.53 -9.66
C GLN A 145 -9.96 -11.75 -9.08
N LEU A 146 -9.73 -10.45 -8.87
CA LEU A 146 -10.75 -9.46 -8.57
C LEU A 146 -11.10 -8.71 -9.86
N LYS A 147 -12.30 -8.93 -10.38
CA LYS A 147 -12.82 -8.20 -11.53
C LYS A 147 -13.68 -7.03 -11.05
N VAL A 148 -13.32 -5.81 -11.44
CA VAL A 148 -14.18 -4.64 -11.30
C VAL A 148 -15.18 -4.66 -12.45
N THR A 149 -16.48 -4.67 -12.14
CA THR A 149 -17.56 -4.82 -13.13
C THR A 149 -18.31 -3.53 -13.39
N GLU A 150 -18.47 -2.71 -12.34
CA GLU A 150 -19.21 -1.46 -12.37
C GLU A 150 -18.53 -0.49 -11.41
N ILE A 151 -18.36 0.75 -11.84
CA ILE A 151 -17.82 1.86 -11.06
C ILE A 151 -18.93 2.90 -10.96
N LYS A 152 -19.30 3.27 -9.73
CA LYS A 152 -20.20 4.39 -9.47
C LYS A 152 -19.41 5.58 -8.95
N GLY A 153 -19.74 6.77 -9.44
CA GLY A 153 -19.11 8.03 -9.08
C GLY A 153 -17.92 8.40 -9.98
N GLU A 154 -17.19 9.44 -9.58
CA GLU A 154 -16.02 9.99 -10.27
C GLU A 154 -15.03 10.56 -9.24
N PHE A 155 -13.73 10.54 -9.55
CA PHE A 155 -12.70 11.03 -8.63
C PHE A 155 -12.52 12.55 -8.69
N THR A 156 -12.71 13.10 -9.88
CA THR A 156 -12.69 14.54 -10.14
C THR A 156 -13.94 14.96 -10.90
N ASN A 157 -14.33 16.24 -10.76
CA ASN A 157 -15.56 16.75 -11.36
C ASN A 157 -15.48 16.70 -12.89
N ASN A 158 -16.48 16.06 -13.53
CA ASN A 158 -16.63 16.00 -14.98
C ASN A 158 -15.50 15.27 -15.74
N GLU A 159 -14.83 14.30 -15.12
CA GLU A 159 -13.87 13.45 -15.84
C GLU A 159 -14.57 12.45 -16.80
N SER A 160 -13.81 11.97 -17.80
CA SER A 160 -14.25 10.93 -18.73
C SER A 160 -14.30 9.56 -18.05
N PRO A 161 -15.12 8.62 -18.55
CA PRO A 161 -15.12 7.23 -18.06
C PRO A 161 -13.75 6.54 -18.10
N GLU A 162 -12.95 6.84 -19.12
CA GLU A 162 -11.61 6.30 -19.31
C GLU A 162 -10.62 6.89 -18.28
N MET A 163 -10.74 8.19 -17.99
CA MET A 163 -9.98 8.83 -16.91
C MET A 163 -10.33 8.24 -15.53
N THR A 164 -11.62 8.04 -15.22
CA THR A 164 -12.02 7.40 -13.95
C THR A 164 -11.39 6.01 -13.80
N GLN A 165 -11.39 5.21 -14.87
CA GLN A 165 -10.76 3.89 -14.86
C GLN A 165 -9.24 3.98 -14.66
N SER A 166 -8.58 4.91 -15.35
CA SER A 166 -7.14 5.15 -15.20
C SER A 166 -6.78 5.59 -13.78
N ILE A 167 -7.57 6.47 -13.17
CA ILE A 167 -7.37 6.91 -11.78
C ILE A 167 -7.57 5.74 -10.82
N LEU A 168 -8.63 4.96 -11.00
CA LEU A 168 -8.89 3.79 -10.16
C LEU A 168 -7.72 2.81 -10.20
N MET A 169 -7.22 2.50 -11.39
CA MET A 169 -6.05 1.63 -11.58
C MET A 169 -4.80 2.23 -10.91
N PHE A 170 -4.52 3.51 -11.14
CA PHE A 170 -3.40 4.20 -10.50
C PHE A 170 -3.47 4.11 -8.98
N LEU A 171 -4.63 4.38 -8.37
CA LEU A 171 -4.81 4.34 -6.92
C LEU A 171 -4.62 2.93 -6.37
N LEU A 172 -5.15 1.91 -7.03
CA LEU A 172 -4.97 0.52 -6.57
C LEU A 172 -3.49 0.11 -6.63
N PHE A 173 -2.79 0.39 -7.72
CA PHE A 173 -1.39 -0.01 -7.85
C PHE A 173 -0.46 0.82 -6.96
N SER A 174 -0.60 2.14 -6.97
CA SER A 174 0.26 3.00 -6.16
C SER A 174 -0.03 2.87 -4.66
N HIS A 175 -1.30 2.91 -4.25
CA HIS A 175 -1.64 2.95 -2.82
C HIS A 175 -1.79 1.56 -2.21
N SER A 176 -2.33 0.58 -2.95
CA SER A 176 -2.64 -0.74 -2.38
C SER A 176 -1.55 -1.79 -2.67
N LEU A 177 -0.81 -1.66 -3.78
CA LEU A 177 0.31 -2.56 -4.13
C LEU A 177 1.69 -1.92 -3.89
N ASN A 178 1.74 -0.64 -3.52
CA ASN A 178 2.97 0.13 -3.32
C ASN A 178 3.88 0.14 -4.57
N GLU A 179 3.30 0.10 -5.76
CA GLU A 179 4.03 0.18 -7.02
C GLU A 179 4.20 1.62 -7.47
N THR A 180 5.37 1.93 -8.03
CA THR A 180 5.51 3.18 -8.77
C THR A 180 4.86 2.97 -10.13
N VAL A 181 3.83 3.73 -10.46
CA VAL A 181 3.20 3.76 -11.80
C VAL A 181 2.90 5.22 -12.17
N PRO A 182 2.93 5.59 -13.46
CA PRO A 182 2.59 6.95 -13.88
C PRO A 182 1.13 7.29 -13.56
N ALA A 183 0.92 8.42 -12.91
CA ALA A 183 -0.40 8.97 -12.63
C ALA A 183 -1.02 9.54 -13.92
N PRO A 184 -2.28 9.21 -14.25
CA PRO A 184 -2.93 9.78 -15.42
C PRO A 184 -3.21 11.26 -15.19
N ILE A 185 -2.97 12.09 -16.20
CA ILE A 185 -3.20 13.53 -16.18
C ILE A 185 -4.12 13.91 -17.36
N PRO A 186 -5.12 14.78 -17.14
CA PRO A 186 -5.99 15.30 -18.19
C PRO A 186 -5.20 15.96 -19.33
N LYS A 187 -5.56 15.63 -20.56
CA LYS A 187 -4.87 16.13 -21.78
C LYS A 187 -4.94 17.65 -21.92
N ASP A 188 -6.00 18.28 -21.42
CA ASP A 188 -6.18 19.74 -21.44
C ASP A 188 -5.17 20.49 -20.55
N LEU A 189 -4.43 19.77 -19.68
CA LEU A 189 -3.36 20.35 -18.85
C LEU A 189 -1.97 20.17 -19.47
N GLU A 190 -1.83 19.50 -20.61
CA GLU A 190 -0.51 19.17 -21.21
C GLU A 190 0.32 20.42 -21.55
N ASP A 191 -0.35 21.50 -21.96
CA ASP A 191 0.29 22.78 -22.31
C ASP A 191 0.82 23.55 -21.08
N ASN A 192 0.50 23.14 -19.86
CA ASN A 192 0.94 23.81 -18.64
C ASN A 192 1.33 22.80 -17.56
N THR A 193 2.61 22.44 -17.56
CA THR A 193 3.18 21.44 -16.66
C THR A 193 2.99 21.80 -15.18
N ASP A 194 3.10 23.08 -14.79
CA ASP A 194 2.89 23.49 -13.40
C ASP A 194 1.44 23.24 -12.95
N LYS A 195 0.46 23.61 -13.78
CA LYS A 195 -0.95 23.32 -13.51
C LYS A 195 -1.22 21.82 -13.46
N ALA A 196 -0.63 21.06 -14.38
CA ALA A 196 -0.72 19.60 -14.38
C ALA A 196 -0.16 19.00 -13.08
N GLY A 197 1.00 19.48 -12.63
CA GLY A 197 1.61 19.02 -11.38
C GLY A 197 0.81 19.40 -10.15
N MET A 198 0.27 20.62 -10.09
CA MET A 198 -0.64 21.04 -9.01
C MET A 198 -1.95 20.23 -9.00
N TRP A 199 -2.50 19.97 -10.17
CA TRP A 199 -3.67 19.11 -10.31
C TRP A 199 -3.37 17.69 -9.83
N ALA A 200 -2.25 17.10 -10.25
CA ALA A 200 -1.84 15.75 -9.84
C ALA A 200 -1.62 15.67 -8.32
N PHE A 201 -0.95 16.66 -7.72
CA PHE A 201 -0.78 16.72 -6.26
C PHE A 201 -2.13 16.87 -5.53
N SER A 202 -3.03 17.70 -6.05
CA SER A 202 -4.37 17.82 -5.48
C SER A 202 -5.15 16.51 -5.57
N THR A 203 -5.12 15.84 -6.71
CA THR A 203 -5.88 14.61 -6.97
C THR A 203 -5.31 13.41 -6.23
N TYR A 204 -4.00 13.18 -6.33
CA TYR A 204 -3.32 11.96 -5.87
C TYR A 204 -2.43 12.14 -4.65
N GLY A 205 -1.96 13.37 -4.40
CA GLY A 205 -1.03 13.65 -3.30
C GLY A 205 0.41 13.24 -3.59
N ASN A 206 1.15 12.98 -2.51
CA ASN A 206 2.59 12.68 -2.61
C ASN A 206 2.90 11.40 -3.38
N MET A 207 1.92 10.51 -3.55
CA MET A 207 2.11 9.23 -4.23
C MET A 207 2.23 9.37 -5.75
N ALA A 208 1.82 10.50 -6.35
CA ALA A 208 1.99 10.76 -7.78
C ALA A 208 3.36 11.37 -8.08
N HIS A 209 4.40 10.53 -8.08
CA HIS A 209 5.77 10.94 -8.40
C HIS A 209 6.01 11.17 -9.90
N LEU A 210 5.25 10.52 -10.76
CA LEU A 210 5.39 10.55 -12.21
C LEU A 210 4.01 10.72 -12.83
N GLY A 211 3.90 11.55 -13.87
CA GLY A 211 2.65 11.83 -14.58
C GLY A 211 2.70 11.41 -16.04
N TYR A 212 1.58 10.94 -16.59
CA TYR A 212 1.41 10.61 -18.00
C TYR A 212 0.10 11.21 -18.51
N PHE A 213 0.14 11.81 -19.70
CA PHE A 213 -1.03 12.40 -20.33
C PHE A 213 -1.74 11.37 -21.21
N GLY A 214 -2.81 10.77 -20.68
CA GLY A 214 -3.69 9.88 -21.43
C GLY A 214 -4.50 8.95 -20.53
N GLU A 215 -5.46 8.27 -21.14
CA GLU A 215 -6.55 7.56 -20.45
C GLU A 215 -6.60 6.06 -20.82
N ASP A 216 -5.76 5.63 -21.76
CA ASP A 216 -5.75 4.26 -22.30
C ASP A 216 -4.56 3.43 -21.76
N PHE A 217 -3.78 3.97 -20.84
CA PHE A 217 -2.66 3.23 -20.24
C PHE A 217 -3.19 2.06 -19.44
N ASN A 218 -2.64 0.87 -19.69
CA ASN A 218 -3.03 -0.36 -19.00
C ASN A 218 -1.77 -1.06 -18.51
N TYR A 219 -1.50 -0.92 -17.21
CA TYR A 219 -0.38 -1.58 -16.55
C TYR A 219 -0.82 -2.93 -15.98
N GLN A 220 0.04 -3.94 -16.11
CA GLN A 220 -0.16 -5.25 -15.51
C GLN A 220 0.94 -5.52 -14.51
N THR A 221 0.57 -6.16 -13.41
CA THR A 221 1.44 -6.50 -12.31
C THR A 221 1.23 -7.95 -11.89
N ASP A 222 2.32 -8.60 -11.51
CA ASP A 222 2.28 -9.92 -10.90
C ASP A 222 2.03 -9.86 -9.39
N LEU A 223 2.03 -8.65 -8.81
CA LEU A 223 1.69 -8.45 -7.41
C LEU A 223 0.20 -8.74 -7.18
N LYS A 224 -0.06 -9.31 -6.01
CA LYS A 224 -1.41 -9.68 -5.59
C LYS A 224 -1.97 -8.65 -4.63
N LEU A 225 -3.18 -8.19 -4.93
CA LEU A 225 -3.91 -7.27 -4.07
C LEU A 225 -4.35 -7.98 -2.79
N ARG A 226 -4.06 -7.37 -1.65
CA ARG A 226 -4.38 -7.88 -0.31
C ARG A 226 -4.88 -6.75 0.56
N THR A 227 -5.87 -7.05 1.37
CA THR A 227 -6.30 -6.17 2.46
C THR A 227 -5.53 -6.48 3.73
N HIS A 228 -5.28 -5.47 4.55
CA HIS A 228 -5.28 -5.67 5.99
C HIS A 228 -6.71 -6.03 6.42
N SER A 229 -7.00 -7.33 6.46
CA SER A 229 -8.36 -7.81 6.70
C SER A 229 -8.85 -7.42 8.10
N LEU A 230 -10.17 -7.45 8.31
CA LEU A 230 -10.76 -7.23 9.64
C LEU A 230 -10.20 -8.18 10.70
N LEU A 231 -9.79 -9.39 10.30
CA LEU A 231 -9.09 -10.33 11.18
C LEU A 231 -7.71 -9.82 11.59
N HIS A 232 -6.88 -9.34 10.64
CA HIS A 232 -5.58 -8.73 10.97
C HIS A 232 -5.73 -7.54 11.92
N ILE A 233 -6.72 -6.68 11.68
CA ILE A 233 -6.98 -5.51 12.50
C ILE A 233 -7.43 -5.91 13.91
N ALA A 234 -8.29 -6.92 14.05
CA ALA A 234 -8.70 -7.45 15.36
C ALA A 234 -7.50 -8.05 16.12
N ILE A 235 -6.60 -8.75 15.43
CA ILE A 235 -5.36 -9.32 15.99
C ILE A 235 -4.44 -8.23 16.52
N ALA A 236 -4.15 -7.19 15.72
CA ALA A 236 -3.30 -6.08 16.16
C ALA A 236 -3.87 -5.33 17.37
N ARG A 237 -5.20 -5.32 17.52
CA ARG A 237 -5.90 -4.72 18.68
C ARG A 237 -6.00 -5.66 19.88
N GLY A 238 -5.64 -6.93 19.73
CA GLY A 238 -5.83 -7.96 20.78
C GLY A 238 -7.29 -8.24 21.12
N ASP A 239 -8.23 -7.92 20.22
CA ASP A 239 -9.67 -8.05 20.48
C ASP A 239 -10.14 -9.49 20.19
N LEU A 240 -10.04 -10.35 21.22
CA LEU A 240 -10.41 -11.77 21.12
C LEU A 240 -11.86 -12.00 20.67
N ASN A 241 -12.78 -11.10 21.00
CA ASN A 241 -14.17 -11.23 20.58
C ASN A 241 -14.31 -11.01 19.08
N LYS A 242 -13.69 -9.95 18.55
CA LYS A 242 -13.68 -9.69 17.10
C LYS A 242 -12.91 -10.75 16.32
N ILE A 243 -11.83 -11.30 16.88
CA ILE A 243 -11.11 -12.42 16.26
C ILE A 243 -12.06 -13.61 16.07
N ASN A 244 -12.78 -14.01 17.12
CA ASN A 244 -13.75 -15.11 17.02
C ASN A 244 -14.87 -14.79 16.02
N GLU A 245 -15.42 -13.57 16.06
CA GLU A 245 -16.46 -13.15 15.11
C GLU A 245 -16.00 -13.28 13.64
N GLN A 246 -14.77 -12.88 13.33
CA GLN A 246 -14.24 -12.97 11.96
C GLN A 246 -13.96 -14.41 11.54
N LEU A 247 -13.46 -15.24 12.45
CA LEU A 247 -13.21 -16.66 12.17
C LEU A 247 -14.52 -17.45 11.99
N ASP A 248 -15.58 -17.11 12.73
CA ASP A 248 -16.90 -17.71 12.57
C ASP A 248 -17.55 -17.37 11.21
N LYS A 249 -17.16 -16.22 10.60
CA LYS A 249 -17.54 -15.84 9.23
C LYS A 249 -16.76 -16.57 8.13
N SER A 250 -15.98 -17.61 8.47
CA SER A 250 -15.13 -18.36 7.53
C SER A 250 -14.06 -17.51 6.83
N THR A 251 -13.57 -16.47 7.50
CA THR A 251 -12.36 -15.75 7.05
C THR A 251 -11.19 -16.72 7.04
N ASN A 252 -10.37 -16.69 5.99
CA ASN A 252 -9.18 -17.54 5.93
C ASN A 252 -8.21 -17.16 7.07
N VAL A 253 -8.06 -18.04 8.06
CA VAL A 253 -7.16 -17.82 9.20
C VAL A 253 -5.71 -17.65 8.77
N ASN A 254 -5.30 -18.13 7.60
CA ASN A 254 -3.92 -18.02 7.09
C ASN A 254 -3.76 -16.92 6.03
N CYS A 255 -4.74 -16.03 5.85
CA CYS A 255 -4.65 -14.96 4.86
C CYS A 255 -3.44 -14.06 5.11
N LEU A 256 -2.92 -13.48 4.02
CA LEU A 256 -1.86 -12.48 4.05
C LEU A 256 -2.46 -11.07 4.00
N ALA A 257 -1.87 -10.15 4.75
CA ALA A 257 -2.17 -8.73 4.72
C ALA A 257 -1.46 -8.01 3.56
N GLY A 258 -1.72 -6.69 3.42
CA GLY A 258 -1.10 -5.85 2.39
C GLY A 258 0.44 -5.83 2.45
N ASP A 259 1.01 -5.96 3.65
CA ASP A 259 2.45 -6.08 3.88
C ASP A 259 3.03 -7.48 3.60
N GLY A 260 2.17 -8.42 3.17
CA GLY A 260 2.55 -9.79 2.87
C GLY A 260 2.75 -10.69 4.10
N LEU A 261 2.41 -10.24 5.31
CA LEU A 261 2.45 -11.05 6.53
C LEU A 261 1.13 -11.77 6.77
N SER A 262 1.19 -12.99 7.31
CA SER A 262 0.00 -13.73 7.74
C SER A 262 -0.56 -13.21 9.07
N THR A 263 -1.80 -13.58 9.37
CA THR A 263 -2.46 -13.31 10.66
C THR A 263 -1.61 -13.75 11.86
N LEU A 264 -0.95 -14.91 11.76
CA LEU A 264 -0.13 -15.47 12.82
C LEU A 264 1.16 -14.65 13.03
N GLN A 265 1.70 -14.07 11.95
CA GLN A 265 2.84 -13.16 12.02
C GLN A 265 2.44 -11.79 12.59
N TRP A 266 1.24 -11.29 12.25
CA TRP A 266 0.67 -10.09 12.89
C TRP A 266 0.49 -10.27 14.40
N ALA A 267 0.14 -11.48 14.85
CA ALA A 267 -0.02 -11.81 16.26
C ALA A 267 1.29 -11.73 17.07
N MET A 268 2.48 -11.63 16.44
CA MET A 268 3.76 -11.50 17.17
C MET A 268 3.86 -10.24 18.03
N THR A 269 3.07 -9.22 17.70
CA THR A 269 3.01 -7.96 18.45
C THR A 269 1.95 -7.98 19.55
N ALA A 270 1.04 -8.96 19.53
CA ALA A 270 -0.07 -9.11 20.46
C ALA A 270 0.34 -9.93 21.70
N ASP A 271 -0.63 -10.15 22.59
CA ASP A 271 -0.49 -11.06 23.72
C ASP A 271 -0.48 -12.53 23.27
N SER A 272 0.20 -13.41 24.01
CA SER A 272 0.37 -14.82 23.66
C SER A 272 -0.97 -15.60 23.60
N ASN A 273 -2.02 -15.10 24.25
CA ASN A 273 -3.37 -15.65 24.14
C ASN A 273 -3.94 -15.51 22.72
N VAL A 274 -3.63 -14.41 22.01
CA VAL A 274 -4.05 -14.23 20.62
C VAL A 274 -3.38 -15.26 19.73
N LEU A 275 -2.08 -15.46 19.91
CA LEU A 275 -1.33 -16.47 19.16
C LEU A 275 -1.88 -17.88 19.39
N SER A 276 -2.14 -18.22 20.66
CA SER A 276 -2.70 -19.53 21.04
C SER A 276 -4.09 -19.73 20.44
N LEU A 277 -4.96 -18.71 20.51
CA LEU A 277 -6.28 -18.76 19.91
C LEU A 277 -6.23 -19.03 18.40
N LEU A 278 -5.34 -18.35 17.66
CA LEU A 278 -5.21 -18.56 16.21
C LEU A 278 -4.76 -20.00 15.89
N LEU A 279 -3.78 -20.52 16.63
CA LEU A 279 -3.31 -21.91 16.46
C LEU A 279 -4.40 -22.93 16.80
N ASP A 280 -5.16 -22.72 17.88
CA ASP A 280 -6.31 -23.54 18.26
C ASP A 280 -7.42 -23.51 17.19
N LYS A 281 -7.53 -22.40 16.46
CA LYS A 281 -8.45 -22.21 15.33
C LYS A 281 -7.88 -22.69 13.97
N GLY A 282 -6.73 -23.37 13.98
CA GLY A 282 -6.16 -24.01 12.81
C GLY A 282 -5.23 -23.12 11.98
N ALA A 283 -4.70 -22.03 12.54
CA ALA A 283 -3.61 -21.31 11.91
C ALA A 283 -2.40 -22.23 11.70
N ASN A 284 -1.79 -22.17 10.53
CA ASN A 284 -0.61 -22.94 10.20
C ASN A 284 0.63 -22.28 10.85
N PRO A 285 1.34 -22.95 11.76
CA PRO A 285 2.55 -22.40 12.39
C PRO A 285 3.72 -22.18 11.40
N ASN A 286 3.59 -22.72 10.19
CA ASN A 286 4.57 -22.66 9.10
C ASN A 286 4.09 -21.79 7.92
N THR A 287 3.20 -20.83 8.15
CA THR A 287 2.88 -19.82 7.12
C THR A 287 4.16 -19.12 6.66
N ARG A 288 4.16 -18.68 5.40
CA ARG A 288 5.26 -17.93 4.79
C ARG A 288 4.74 -16.57 4.38
N SER A 289 5.48 -15.51 4.71
CA SER A 289 5.23 -14.19 4.13
C SER A 289 5.59 -14.17 2.65
N THR A 290 5.36 -13.04 1.98
CA THR A 290 5.81 -12.80 0.60
C THR A 290 7.32 -12.86 0.40
N GLU A 291 8.11 -12.75 1.46
CA GLU A 291 9.58 -12.91 1.45
C GLU A 291 10.02 -14.27 2.02
N GLY A 292 9.07 -15.17 2.26
CA GLY A 292 9.34 -16.50 2.78
C GLY A 292 9.57 -16.58 4.29
N ALA A 293 9.46 -15.48 5.03
CA ALA A 293 9.67 -15.47 6.47
C ALA A 293 8.56 -16.26 7.19
N THR A 294 8.93 -17.02 8.22
CA THR A 294 7.99 -17.82 9.02
C THR A 294 7.70 -17.18 10.39
N PRO A 295 6.58 -17.54 11.05
CA PRO A 295 6.25 -17.05 12.39
C PRO A 295 7.38 -17.17 13.41
N ILE A 296 8.15 -18.26 13.39
CA ILE A 296 9.30 -18.42 14.30
C ILE A 296 10.39 -17.37 14.03
N MET A 297 10.67 -17.03 12.76
CA MET A 297 11.63 -15.97 12.44
C MET A 297 11.16 -14.62 12.99
N ASN A 298 9.86 -14.31 12.87
CA ASN A 298 9.30 -13.07 13.41
C ASN A 298 9.30 -13.05 14.96
N ALA A 299 9.07 -14.19 15.62
CA ALA A 299 9.19 -14.31 17.08
C ALA A 299 10.63 -14.04 17.56
N VAL A 300 11.63 -14.57 16.86
CA VAL A 300 13.05 -14.31 17.12
C VAL A 300 13.38 -12.83 16.90
N GLN A 301 12.95 -12.26 15.78
CA GLN A 301 13.22 -10.85 15.45
C GLN A 301 12.61 -9.89 16.48
N SER A 302 11.44 -10.24 17.01
CA SER A 302 10.73 -9.46 18.03
C SER A 302 11.14 -9.80 19.47
N ASP A 303 12.10 -10.71 19.67
CA ASP A 303 12.56 -11.23 20.97
C ASP A 303 11.43 -11.75 21.89
N LYS A 304 10.42 -12.40 21.30
CA LYS A 304 9.23 -12.92 21.99
C LYS A 304 9.41 -14.39 22.38
N ILE A 305 10.15 -14.66 23.47
CA ILE A 305 10.47 -16.03 23.92
C ILE A 305 9.21 -16.89 24.12
N GLU A 306 8.17 -16.32 24.72
CA GLU A 306 6.91 -17.04 24.94
C GLU A 306 6.24 -17.46 23.62
N HIS A 307 6.23 -16.57 22.62
CA HIS A 307 5.67 -16.86 21.30
C HIS A 307 6.50 -17.93 20.59
N LEU A 308 7.83 -17.87 20.68
CA LEU A 308 8.71 -18.91 20.17
C LEU A 308 8.36 -20.28 20.77
N ASN A 309 8.22 -20.37 22.09
CA ASN A 309 7.88 -21.63 22.77
C ASN A 309 6.50 -22.15 22.36
N ILE A 310 5.50 -21.27 22.20
CA ILE A 310 4.16 -21.65 21.71
C ILE A 310 4.24 -22.22 20.29
N LEU A 311 5.00 -21.59 19.40
CA LEU A 311 5.18 -22.05 18.02
C LEU A 311 5.90 -23.41 17.97
N ILE A 312 6.96 -23.60 18.77
CA ILE A 312 7.67 -24.88 18.90
C ILE A 312 6.71 -25.98 19.39
N LYS A 313 5.92 -25.70 20.43
CA LYS A 313 4.92 -26.64 20.95
C LYS A 313 3.89 -27.04 19.88
N ASN A 314 3.60 -26.13 18.95
CA ASN A 314 2.70 -26.36 17.83
C ASN A 314 3.42 -26.87 16.57
N GLN A 315 4.62 -27.44 16.68
CA GLN A 315 5.33 -28.11 15.58
C GLN A 315 5.72 -27.17 14.43
N ALA A 316 6.05 -25.91 14.73
CA ALA A 316 6.70 -25.03 13.77
C ALA A 316 8.09 -25.58 13.36
N ASP A 317 8.41 -25.49 12.07
CA ASP A 317 9.67 -25.93 11.50
C ASP A 317 10.79 -24.92 11.80
N LEU A 318 11.70 -25.32 12.68
CA LEU A 318 12.87 -24.52 13.07
C LEU A 318 13.88 -24.32 11.94
N ASN A 319 13.83 -25.17 10.91
CA ASN A 319 14.79 -25.23 9.81
C ASN A 319 14.24 -24.63 8.51
N ALA A 320 12.99 -24.12 8.54
CA ALA A 320 12.42 -23.40 7.43
C ALA A 320 13.32 -22.23 7.04
N LYS A 321 13.44 -22.01 5.73
CA LYS A 321 14.28 -20.97 5.14
C LYS A 321 13.42 -19.88 4.52
N ASP A 322 13.76 -18.62 4.73
CA ASP A 322 13.20 -17.53 3.94
C ASP A 322 13.71 -17.59 2.49
N ASP A 323 13.26 -16.69 1.62
CA ASP A 323 13.60 -16.76 0.19
C ASP A 323 15.09 -16.47 -0.07
N ARG A 324 15.83 -15.97 0.93
CA ARG A 324 17.29 -15.79 0.93
C ARG A 324 18.04 -16.97 1.55
N GLY A 325 17.32 -17.98 2.02
CA GLY A 325 17.90 -19.17 2.64
C GLY A 325 18.09 -19.08 4.16
N PHE A 326 17.83 -17.93 4.78
CA PHE A 326 18.08 -17.71 6.21
C PHE A 326 17.05 -18.45 7.06
N THR A 327 17.51 -18.99 8.19
CA THR A 327 16.66 -19.64 9.21
C THR A 327 16.49 -18.75 10.44
N ALA A 328 15.58 -19.11 11.32
CA ALA A 328 15.42 -18.44 12.62
C ALA A 328 16.71 -18.42 13.45
N LEU A 329 17.53 -19.47 13.37
CA LEU A 329 18.80 -19.55 14.08
C LEU A 329 19.82 -18.54 13.54
N HIS A 330 19.84 -18.29 12.22
CA HIS A 330 20.67 -17.22 11.66
C HIS A 330 20.30 -15.86 12.26
N ARG A 331 19.00 -15.53 12.25
CA ARG A 331 18.48 -14.26 12.80
C ARG A 331 18.82 -14.12 14.29
N ALA A 332 18.64 -15.19 15.07
CA ALA A 332 18.95 -15.18 16.50
C ALA A 332 20.45 -14.91 16.75
N SER A 333 21.33 -15.52 15.95
CA SER A 333 22.79 -15.34 16.03
C SER A 333 23.22 -13.94 15.61
N GLU A 334 22.70 -13.42 14.50
CA GLU A 334 22.97 -12.06 14.01
C GLU A 334 22.50 -10.99 15.00
N MET A 335 21.33 -11.16 15.60
CA MET A 335 20.74 -10.19 16.53
C MET A 335 21.25 -10.35 17.97
N GLY A 336 22.16 -11.29 18.23
CA GLY A 336 22.72 -11.50 19.56
C GLY A 336 21.73 -12.08 20.59
N ARG A 337 20.66 -12.75 20.16
CA ARG A 337 19.58 -13.27 21.01
C ARG A 337 19.97 -14.62 21.62
N LYS A 338 20.88 -14.61 22.60
CA LYS A 338 21.45 -15.83 23.22
C LYS A 338 20.38 -16.84 23.66
N GLU A 339 19.35 -16.38 24.35
CA GLU A 339 18.34 -17.28 24.90
C GLU A 339 17.51 -17.95 23.79
N MET A 340 17.21 -17.22 22.71
CA MET A 340 16.58 -17.77 21.51
C MET A 340 17.47 -18.80 20.82
N VAL A 341 18.77 -18.53 20.69
CA VAL A 341 19.75 -19.50 20.15
C VAL A 341 19.72 -20.79 20.97
N ARG A 342 19.76 -20.68 22.31
CA ARG A 342 19.70 -21.83 23.21
C ARG A 342 18.42 -22.64 23.00
N ILE A 343 17.25 -21.99 23.03
CA ILE A 343 15.95 -22.65 22.84
C ILE A 343 15.88 -23.35 21.48
N LEU A 344 16.31 -22.68 20.40
CA LEU A 344 16.29 -23.25 19.05
C LEU A 344 17.18 -24.50 18.95
N LEU A 345 18.41 -24.45 19.48
CA LEU A 345 19.34 -25.59 19.47
C LEU A 345 18.81 -26.77 20.29
N GLU A 346 18.28 -26.50 21.49
CA GLU A 346 17.70 -27.54 22.36
C GLU A 346 16.51 -28.26 21.73
N ASN A 347 15.79 -27.58 20.81
CA ASN A 347 14.67 -28.14 20.07
C ASN A 347 15.04 -28.65 18.66
N GLY A 348 16.34 -28.76 18.35
CA GLY A 348 16.81 -29.44 17.14
C GLY A 348 16.98 -28.55 15.90
N ALA A 349 17.12 -27.23 16.06
CA ALA A 349 17.50 -26.36 14.95
C ALA A 349 18.89 -26.72 14.41
N ASN A 350 19.01 -26.82 13.09
CA ASN A 350 20.26 -27.14 12.40
C ASN A 350 21.17 -25.91 12.35
N LYS A 351 22.24 -25.94 13.14
CA LYS A 351 23.28 -24.91 13.22
C LYS A 351 24.22 -24.81 12.03
N ASN A 352 24.16 -25.76 11.10
CA ASN A 352 25.05 -25.84 9.93
C ASN A 352 24.38 -25.38 8.62
N VAL A 353 23.16 -24.84 8.69
CA VAL A 353 22.51 -24.29 7.49
C VAL A 353 23.32 -23.09 7.00
N GLU A 354 23.54 -23.04 5.69
CA GLU A 354 24.18 -21.91 5.01
C GLU A 354 23.13 -21.12 4.23
N ALA A 355 23.23 -19.79 4.29
CA ALA A 355 22.44 -18.81 3.57
C ALA A 355 23.36 -17.65 3.13
N GLU A 356 23.44 -17.38 1.82
CA GLU A 356 24.30 -16.31 1.27
C GLU A 356 25.76 -16.34 1.79
N ASN A 357 26.38 -17.52 1.88
CA ASN A 357 27.71 -17.77 2.45
C ASN A 357 27.84 -17.49 3.97
N HIS A 358 26.73 -17.36 4.68
CA HIS A 358 26.68 -17.22 6.12
C HIS A 358 26.07 -18.46 6.76
N THR A 359 26.73 -18.95 7.82
CA THR A 359 26.13 -19.85 8.81
C THR A 359 25.75 -19.04 10.06
N PRO A 360 24.87 -19.55 10.95
CA PRO A 360 24.60 -18.91 12.24
C PRO A 360 25.88 -18.63 13.03
N LEU A 361 26.85 -19.55 13.00
CA LEU A 361 28.15 -19.37 13.66
C LEU A 361 28.94 -18.19 13.05
N SER A 362 29.01 -18.11 11.72
CA SER A 362 29.73 -17.00 11.05
C SER A 362 29.14 -15.62 11.40
N LEU A 363 27.82 -15.53 11.54
CA LEU A 363 27.12 -14.30 11.94
C LEU A 363 27.44 -13.96 13.41
N ALA A 364 27.40 -14.96 14.31
CA ALA A 364 27.77 -14.75 15.71
C ALA A 364 29.23 -14.28 15.89
N ILE A 365 30.16 -14.80 15.07
CA ILE A 365 31.56 -14.35 15.02
C ILE A 365 31.66 -12.91 14.54
N ALA A 366 30.95 -12.55 13.46
CA ALA A 366 30.94 -11.17 12.95
C ALA A 366 30.42 -10.18 14.00
N MET A 367 29.43 -10.60 14.80
CA MET A 367 28.86 -9.81 15.90
C MET A 367 29.70 -9.86 17.19
N LYS A 368 30.79 -10.64 17.22
CA LYS A 368 31.69 -10.81 18.36
C LYS A 368 30.98 -11.28 19.65
N ASN A 369 29.94 -12.11 19.50
CA ASN A 369 29.18 -12.62 20.64
C ASN A 369 29.72 -13.97 21.13
N GLU A 370 30.72 -13.92 22.00
CA GLU A 370 31.40 -15.06 22.62
C GLU A 370 30.45 -16.13 23.20
N GLU A 371 29.35 -15.72 23.81
CA GLU A 371 28.41 -16.66 24.42
C GLU A 371 27.65 -17.47 23.37
N ILE A 372 27.23 -16.83 22.28
CA ILE A 372 26.53 -17.49 21.17
C ILE A 372 27.51 -18.37 20.38
N ILE A 373 28.74 -17.91 20.16
CA ILE A 373 29.79 -18.72 19.50
C ILE A 373 29.96 -20.04 20.26
N LYS A 374 30.10 -19.99 21.59
CA LYS A 374 30.22 -21.18 22.44
C LYS A 374 28.99 -22.10 22.37
N LEU A 375 27.79 -21.57 22.17
CA LEU A 375 26.58 -22.38 22.01
C LEU A 375 26.56 -23.10 20.65
N LEU A 376 27.05 -22.45 19.59
CA LEU A 376 27.04 -23.00 18.23
C LEU A 376 28.22 -23.94 17.95
N GLU A 377 29.33 -23.81 18.66
CA GLU A 377 30.48 -24.72 18.54
C GLU A 377 30.25 -26.08 19.22
N LYS A 378 29.43 -26.13 20.28
CA LYS A 378 28.99 -27.36 20.95
C LYS A 378 28.03 -28.13 20.06
#